data_AF-A0A2N5DTC8-F1
#
_entry.id   AF-A0A2N5DTC8-F1
#
_cell.length_a   1.000
_cell.length_b   1.000
_cell.length_c   1.000
_cell.angle_alpha   90.00
_cell.angle_beta   90.00
_cell.angle_gamma   90.00
#
_symmetry.space_group_name_H-M   'P 1'
#
loop_
_entity.id
_entity.type
_entity.pdbx_description
1 polymer ?
#
loop_
_entity_poly.entity_id
_entity_poly.type
_entity_poly.pdbx_seq_one_letter_code
_entity_poly.pdbx_strand_id
1 'polypeptide(L)'
;GDGIGATTADVLEEKHGVMAQRIRWGLPVHNRALKKHYSNQRAYANVQAANAVRQGRMRLDPDAKTADQASKIPASLNEAGQWVIMKKEQMRLKLNLRSPDRWDVYCFTQLADYVPASEVLSRADESRRSEAEDWLNS
;
A
#
# COMPACT_ATOMS: atom_id res chain seq x y z
N GLY A 1 -14.11 0.59 -1.77
CA GLY A 1 -14.82 -0.69 -1.73
C GLY A 1 -13.99 -1.60 -0.88
N ASP A 2 -14.34 -1.68 0.40
CA ASP A 2 -13.58 -2.43 1.39
C ASP A 2 -13.90 -3.92 1.20
N GLY A 3 -12.89 -4.68 0.74
CA GLY A 3 -13.00 -6.13 0.51
C GLY A 3 -12.82 -6.94 1.79
N ILE A 4 -12.47 -8.22 1.64
CA ILE A 4 -12.20 -9.19 2.73
C ILE A 4 -11.19 -8.65 3.78
N GLY A 5 -10.30 -7.75 3.38
CA GLY A 5 -9.33 -7.11 4.25
C GLY A 5 -9.95 -6.28 5.39
N ALA A 6 -11.12 -5.67 5.20
CA ALA A 6 -11.77 -4.89 6.26
C ALA A 6 -12.29 -5.80 7.38
N THR A 7 -12.99 -6.88 7.04
CA THR A 7 -13.44 -7.87 8.03
C THR A 7 -12.27 -8.52 8.77
N THR A 8 -11.14 -8.71 8.09
CA THR A 8 -9.93 -9.25 8.74
C THR A 8 -9.35 -8.25 9.74
N ALA A 9 -9.32 -6.96 9.40
CA ALA A 9 -8.90 -5.90 10.32
C ALA A 9 -9.84 -5.81 11.53
N ASP A 10 -11.16 -5.86 11.32
CA ASP A 10 -12.15 -5.86 12.40
C ASP A 10 -11.91 -7.03 13.38
N VAL A 11 -11.66 -8.24 12.85
CA VAL A 11 -11.36 -9.42 13.68
C VAL A 11 -10.04 -9.28 14.46
N LEU A 12 -9.00 -8.72 13.84
CA LEU A 12 -7.72 -8.48 14.50
C LEU A 12 -7.87 -7.48 15.66
N GLU A 13 -8.63 -6.42 15.43
CA GLU A 13 -8.88 -5.39 16.44
C GLU A 13 -9.76 -5.95 17.58
N GLU A 14 -10.87 -6.61 17.25
CA GLU A 14 -11.87 -7.05 18.24
C GLU A 14 -11.43 -8.28 19.03
N LYS A 15 -10.81 -9.28 18.38
CA LYS A 15 -10.49 -10.57 19.04
C LYS A 15 -9.06 -10.65 19.54
N HIS A 16 -8.15 -9.90 18.92
CA HIS A 16 -6.73 -9.98 19.23
C HIS A 16 -6.17 -8.68 19.82
N GLY A 17 -6.97 -7.60 19.88
CA GLY A 17 -6.52 -6.31 20.39
C GLY A 17 -5.41 -5.68 19.55
N VAL A 18 -5.25 -6.11 18.30
CA VAL A 18 -4.22 -5.62 17.38
C VAL A 18 -4.82 -4.53 16.51
N MET A 19 -4.31 -3.30 16.68
CA MET A 19 -4.71 -2.16 15.84
C MET A 19 -4.17 -2.35 14.42
N ALA A 20 -5.07 -2.45 13.43
CA ALA A 20 -4.72 -2.70 12.04
C ALA A 20 -4.77 -1.41 11.22
N GLN A 21 -3.66 -1.03 10.58
CA GLN A 21 -3.67 0.10 9.64
C GLN A 21 -4.40 -0.28 8.35
N ARG A 22 -5.44 0.48 8.00
CA ARG A 22 -6.29 0.20 6.83
C ARG A 22 -5.75 0.91 5.57
N ILE A 23 -4.99 0.17 4.75
CA ILE A 23 -4.43 0.72 3.51
C ILE A 23 -5.41 0.58 2.34
N ARG A 24 -5.76 1.70 1.70
CA ARG A 24 -6.68 1.74 0.54
C ARG A 24 -5.95 2.12 -0.75
N TRP A 25 -5.53 1.10 -1.50
CA TRP A 25 -4.78 1.22 -2.76
C TRP A 25 -5.31 2.19 -3.81
N GLY A 26 -6.64 2.29 -3.93
CA GLY A 26 -7.30 3.11 -4.96
C GLY A 26 -7.32 4.61 -4.64
N LEU A 27 -6.97 5.01 -3.41
CA LEU A 27 -6.98 6.41 -3.02
C LEU A 27 -5.81 7.18 -3.66
N PRO A 28 -5.95 8.50 -3.85
CA PRO A 28 -4.84 9.35 -4.24
C PRO A 28 -3.75 9.36 -3.16
N VAL A 29 -2.52 9.65 -3.57
CA VAL A 29 -1.40 9.87 -2.64
C VAL A 29 -1.68 11.13 -1.81
N HIS A 30 -1.30 11.18 -0.54
CA HIS A 30 -1.61 12.33 0.34
C HIS A 30 -0.99 13.65 -0.18
N ASN A 31 0.28 13.62 -0.60
CA ASN A 31 1.03 14.82 -0.99
C ASN A 31 0.65 15.34 -2.39
N ARG A 32 0.35 16.64 -2.51
CA ARG A 32 0.01 17.33 -3.77
C ARG A 32 1.08 17.21 -4.85
N ALA A 33 2.36 17.26 -4.49
CA ALA A 33 3.46 17.09 -5.44
C ALA A 33 3.48 15.66 -6.00
N LEU A 34 3.30 14.66 -5.14
CA LEU A 34 3.26 13.25 -5.55
C LEU A 34 2.04 12.92 -6.42
N LYS A 35 0.89 13.58 -6.20
CA LYS A 35 -0.29 13.44 -7.07
C LYS A 35 0.00 13.80 -8.54
N LYS A 36 1.00 14.64 -8.82
CA LYS A 36 1.40 14.95 -10.21
C LYS A 36 2.17 13.82 -10.88
N HIS A 37 2.78 12.94 -10.11
CA HIS A 37 3.64 11.86 -10.61
C HIS A 37 3.00 10.48 -10.50
N TYR A 38 1.99 10.31 -9.65
CA TYR A 38 1.38 9.01 -9.37
C TYR A 38 -0.14 9.12 -9.40
N SER A 39 -0.78 8.21 -10.14
CA SER A 39 -2.24 8.16 -10.25
C SER A 39 -2.94 7.82 -8.92
N ASN A 40 -2.34 6.96 -8.09
CA ASN A 40 -2.88 6.52 -6.81
C ASN A 40 -1.79 5.95 -5.89
N GLN A 41 -2.18 5.58 -4.67
CA GLN A 41 -1.30 4.96 -3.67
C GLN A 41 -0.65 3.68 -4.17
N ARG A 42 -1.38 2.84 -4.94
CA ARG A 42 -0.81 1.63 -5.54
C ARG A 42 0.38 1.94 -6.45
N ALA A 43 0.25 2.94 -7.31
CA ALA A 43 1.31 3.34 -8.24
C ALA A 43 2.54 3.87 -7.50
N TYR A 44 2.31 4.74 -6.52
CA TYR A 44 3.37 5.25 -5.66
C TYR A 44 4.11 4.11 -4.94
N ALA A 45 3.38 3.24 -4.25
CA ALA A 45 3.95 2.15 -3.46
C ALA A 45 4.82 1.19 -4.29
N ASN A 46 4.37 0.83 -5.49
CA ASN A 46 5.11 -0.06 -6.39
C ASN A 46 6.43 0.57 -6.86
N VAL A 47 6.38 1.83 -7.31
CA VAL A 47 7.58 2.53 -7.80
C VAL A 47 8.58 2.74 -6.66
N GLN A 48 8.10 3.13 -5.47
CA GLN A 48 8.96 3.33 -4.31
C GLN A 48 9.58 2.03 -3.82
N ALA A 49 8.81 0.94 -3.76
CA ALA A 49 9.32 -0.39 -3.42
C ALA A 49 10.41 -0.84 -4.40
N ALA A 50 10.19 -0.71 -5.70
CA ALA A 50 11.18 -1.05 -6.72
C ALA A 50 12.46 -0.20 -6.58
N ASN A 51 12.31 1.10 -6.32
CA ASN A 51 13.44 2.00 -6.07
C ASN A 51 14.20 1.65 -4.78
N ALA A 52 13.49 1.28 -3.72
CA ALA A 52 14.10 0.86 -2.46
C ALA A 52 14.93 -0.42 -2.64
N VAL A 53 14.42 -1.40 -3.40
CA VAL A 53 15.20 -2.61 -3.75
C VAL A 53 16.45 -2.23 -4.55
N ARG A 54 16.29 -1.42 -5.62
CA ARG A 54 17.41 -1.03 -6.49
C ARG A 54 18.52 -0.27 -5.74
N GLN A 55 18.13 0.53 -4.74
CA GLN A 55 19.06 1.31 -3.93
C GLN A 55 19.59 0.54 -2.70
N GLY A 56 19.22 -0.73 -2.52
CA GLY A 56 19.66 -1.54 -1.38
C GLY A 56 19.03 -1.16 -0.04
N ARG A 57 17.97 -0.33 -0.04
CA ARG A 57 17.21 0.09 1.16
C ARG A 57 16.15 -0.93 1.58
N MET A 58 15.80 -1.86 0.69
CA MET A 58 14.87 -2.96 0.97
C MET A 58 15.43 -4.26 0.40
N ARG A 59 15.39 -5.32 1.21
CA ARG A 59 15.77 -6.68 0.80
C ARG A 59 14.52 -7.53 0.67
N LEU A 60 14.42 -8.28 -0.43
CA LEU A 60 13.36 -9.27 -0.64
C LEU A 60 13.75 -10.59 0.02
N ASP A 61 12.74 -11.39 0.37
CA ASP A 61 12.91 -12.76 0.80
C ASP A 61 13.56 -13.62 -0.32
N PRO A 62 14.25 -14.72 0.05
CA PRO A 62 14.99 -15.51 -0.92
C PRO A 62 14.11 -16.36 -1.84
N ASP A 63 12.78 -16.41 -1.66
CA ASP A 63 11.92 -17.22 -2.51
C ASP A 63 11.77 -16.59 -3.90
N ALA A 64 12.13 -17.36 -4.92
CA ALA A 64 12.12 -16.92 -6.31
C ALA A 64 10.76 -16.38 -6.77
N LYS A 65 9.64 -16.83 -6.19
CA LYS A 65 8.31 -16.32 -6.59
C LYS A 65 8.12 -14.85 -6.25
N THR A 66 8.78 -14.35 -5.20
CA THR A 66 8.70 -12.91 -4.85
C THR A 66 9.38 -12.08 -5.93
N ALA A 67 10.59 -12.46 -6.35
CA ALA A 67 11.31 -11.80 -7.42
C ALA A 67 10.59 -11.94 -8.79
N ASP A 68 9.98 -13.10 -9.05
CA ASP A 68 9.18 -13.34 -10.26
C ASP A 68 7.94 -12.43 -10.32
N GLN A 69 7.22 -12.27 -9.19
CA GLN A 69 6.09 -11.35 -9.13
C GLN A 69 6.53 -9.90 -9.29
N ALA A 70 7.59 -9.48 -8.58
CA ALA A 70 8.10 -8.12 -8.62
C ALA A 70 8.56 -7.69 -10.02
N SER A 71 9.24 -8.59 -10.75
CA SER A 71 9.79 -8.29 -12.08
C SER A 71 8.73 -8.20 -13.18
N LYS A 72 7.54 -8.77 -12.97
CA LYS A 72 6.46 -8.82 -13.97
C LYS A 72 5.37 -7.77 -13.75
N ILE A 73 5.55 -6.85 -12.80
CA ILE A 73 4.55 -5.80 -12.54
C ILE A 73 4.44 -4.86 -13.74
N PRO A 74 3.25 -4.74 -14.38
CA PRO A 74 3.07 -3.84 -15.51
C PRO A 74 2.89 -2.41 -15.01
N ALA A 75 3.94 -1.61 -15.13
CA ALA A 75 3.96 -0.18 -14.84
C ALA A 75 4.05 0.63 -16.14
N SER A 76 3.27 1.71 -16.25
CA SER A 76 3.28 2.60 -17.41
C SER A 76 3.02 4.04 -16.99
N LEU A 77 3.29 4.98 -17.90
CA LEU A 77 2.85 6.37 -17.78
C LEU A 77 1.49 6.55 -18.48
N ASN A 78 0.60 7.32 -17.88
CA ASN A 78 -0.64 7.77 -18.54
C ASN A 78 -0.38 9.04 -19.37
N GLU A 79 -1.44 9.54 -20.02
CA GLU A 79 -1.39 10.76 -20.85
C GLU A 79 -0.98 12.01 -20.06
N ALA A 80 -1.27 12.04 -18.75
CA ALA A 80 -0.86 13.12 -17.86
C ALA A 80 0.59 12.97 -17.33
N GLY A 81 1.34 11.96 -17.78
CA GLY A 81 2.71 11.70 -17.34
C GLY A 81 2.80 11.11 -15.92
N GLN A 82 1.71 10.57 -15.38
CA GLN A 82 1.69 9.92 -14.08
C GLN A 82 1.92 8.41 -14.22
N TRP A 83 2.61 7.84 -13.24
CA TRP A 83 2.73 6.39 -13.09
C TRP A 83 1.38 5.75 -12.77
N VAL A 84 1.12 4.66 -13.48
CA VAL A 84 -0.04 3.79 -13.31
C VAL A 84 0.44 2.34 -13.27
N ILE A 85 -0.15 1.57 -12.35
CA ILE A 85 0.03 0.12 -12.29
C ILE A 85 -1.26 -0.54 -12.76
N MET A 86 -1.13 -1.51 -13.66
CA MET A 86 -2.27 -2.23 -14.21
C MET A 86 -3.12 -2.87 -13.09
N LYS A 87 -4.46 -2.78 -13.22
CA LYS A 87 -5.38 -3.39 -12.25
C LYS A 87 -5.22 -4.92 -12.25
N LYS A 88 -5.42 -5.56 -11.09
CA LYS A 88 -5.21 -7.01 -10.91
C LYS A 88 -6.05 -7.84 -11.90
N GLU A 89 -7.31 -7.44 -12.10
CA GLU A 89 -8.21 -8.07 -13.06
C GLU A 89 -7.67 -8.00 -14.49
N GLN A 90 -7.11 -6.86 -14.89
CA GLN A 90 -6.53 -6.67 -16.22
C GLN A 90 -5.22 -7.45 -16.40
N MET A 91 -4.39 -7.55 -15.35
CA MET A 91 -3.19 -8.39 -15.37
C MET A 91 -3.54 -9.85 -15.65
N ARG A 92 -4.59 -10.37 -14.98
CA ARG A 92 -5.09 -11.73 -15.19
C ARG A 92 -5.64 -11.92 -16.60
N LEU A 93 -6.51 -11.02 -17.05
CA LEU A 93 -7.22 -11.15 -18.33
C LEU A 93 -6.30 -10.94 -19.55
N LYS A 94 -5.40 -9.94 -19.50
CA LYS A 94 -4.61 -9.53 -20.68
C LYS A 94 -3.22 -10.18 -20.74
N LEU A 95 -2.62 -10.46 -19.59
CA LEU A 95 -1.24 -10.93 -19.50
C LEU A 95 -1.12 -12.34 -18.91
N ASN A 96 -2.25 -12.96 -18.55
CA ASN A 96 -2.29 -14.25 -17.85
C ASN A 96 -1.43 -14.26 -16.56
N LEU A 97 -1.27 -13.10 -15.93
CA LEU A 97 -0.50 -12.95 -14.70
C LEU A 97 -1.41 -13.17 -13.50
N ARG A 98 -0.95 -13.99 -12.55
CA ARG A 98 -1.62 -14.15 -11.25
C ARG A 98 -1.48 -12.88 -10.41
N SER A 99 -2.32 -12.75 -9.40
CA SER A 99 -2.23 -11.65 -8.43
C SER A 99 -0.84 -11.66 -7.77
N PRO A 100 -0.12 -10.53 -7.75
CA PRO A 100 1.23 -10.45 -7.22
C PRO A 100 1.24 -10.24 -5.70
N ASP A 101 0.50 -11.07 -4.96
CA ASP A 101 0.18 -10.80 -3.56
C ASP A 101 1.43 -10.75 -2.66
N ARG A 102 2.52 -11.46 -2.99
CA ARG A 102 3.77 -11.38 -2.22
C ARG A 102 4.46 -10.05 -2.44
N TRP A 103 4.52 -9.58 -3.68
CA TRP A 103 5.08 -8.27 -3.99
C TRP A 103 4.25 -7.14 -3.37
N ASP A 104 2.93 -7.31 -3.32
CA ASP A 104 2.02 -6.33 -2.71
C ASP A 104 2.34 -6.10 -1.22
N VAL A 105 2.75 -7.15 -0.49
CA VAL A 105 3.20 -7.04 0.91
C VAL A 105 4.36 -6.06 1.03
N TYR A 106 5.37 -6.18 0.17
CA TYR A 106 6.50 -5.23 0.17
C TYR A 106 6.06 -3.83 -0.21
N CYS A 107 5.09 -3.69 -1.14
CA CYS A 107 4.55 -2.38 -1.49
C CYS A 107 3.85 -1.71 -0.29
N PHE A 108 3.13 -2.46 0.54
CA PHE A 108 2.46 -1.90 1.71
C PHE A 108 3.42 -1.25 2.70
N THR A 109 4.67 -1.72 2.81
CA THR A 109 5.70 -1.10 3.66
C THR A 109 5.98 0.36 3.29
N GLN A 110 5.70 0.77 2.05
CA GLN A 110 5.91 2.15 1.58
C GLN A 110 4.74 3.09 1.91
N LEU A 111 3.64 2.54 2.40
CA LEU A 111 2.42 3.25 2.80
C LEU A 111 2.15 3.12 4.30
N ALA A 112 2.78 2.15 4.96
CA ALA A 112 2.59 1.91 6.37
C ALA A 112 3.14 3.07 7.20
N ASP A 113 2.39 3.48 8.22
CA ASP A 113 2.84 4.47 9.18
C ASP A 113 3.86 3.80 10.10
N TYR A 114 4.94 4.53 10.41
CA TYR A 114 5.94 4.02 11.34
C TYR A 114 5.36 3.97 12.76
N VAL A 115 5.44 2.79 13.37
CA VAL A 115 5.07 2.55 14.76
C VAL A 115 6.25 1.86 15.44
N PRO A 116 6.86 2.46 16.47
CA PRO A 116 7.88 1.82 17.30
C PRO A 116 7.35 0.51 17.89
N ALA A 117 8.20 -0.53 17.96
CA ALA A 117 7.80 -1.83 18.50
C ALA A 117 7.39 -1.79 19.99
N SER A 118 7.86 -0.78 20.74
CA SER A 118 7.49 -0.56 22.14
C SER A 118 6.19 0.22 22.32
N GLU A 119 5.64 0.79 21.26
CA GLU A 119 4.44 1.61 21.33
C GLU A 119 3.19 0.72 21.36
N VAL A 120 2.43 0.81 22.45
CA VAL A 120 1.13 0.15 22.55
C VAL A 120 0.09 1.11 21.99
N LEU A 121 -0.36 0.82 20.78
CA LEU A 121 -1.46 1.54 20.16
C LEU A 121 -2.79 1.12 20.81
N SER A 122 -3.59 2.10 21.20
CA SER A 122 -4.90 1.92 21.81
C SER A 122 -5.99 2.63 20.99
N ARG A 123 -7.25 2.21 21.14
CA ARG A 123 -8.39 2.89 20.49
C ARG A 123 -8.51 4.37 20.86
N ALA A 124 -8.01 4.79 22.02
CA ALA A 124 -7.98 6.21 22.42
C ALA A 124 -7.04 7.06 21.54
N ASP A 125 -6.08 6.43 20.86
CA ASP A 125 -5.13 7.10 19.96
C ASP A 125 -5.75 7.42 18.60
N GLU A 126 -6.71 6.61 18.14
CA GLU A 126 -7.47 6.88 16.92
C GLU A 126 -8.42 8.07 17.07
N SER A 127 -9.14 8.16 18.20
CA SER A 127 -10.04 9.30 18.46
C SER A 127 -9.28 10.64 18.43
N ARG A 128 -8.07 10.69 18.99
CA ARG A 128 -7.21 11.88 18.93
C ARG A 128 -6.78 12.27 17.52
N ARG A 129 -6.56 11.28 16.63
CA ARG A 129 -6.25 11.55 15.22
C ARG A 129 -7.46 12.09 14.47
N SER A 130 -8.64 11.50 14.69
CA SER A 130 -9.89 11.98 14.09
C SER A 130 -10.21 13.41 14.52
N GLU A 131 -10.10 13.72 15.82
CA GLU A 131 -10.35 15.07 16.34
C GLU A 131 -9.37 16.11 15.77
N ALA A 132 -8.10 15.74 15.62
CA ALA A 132 -7.10 16.61 15.00
C ALA A 132 -7.36 16.82 13.50
N GLU A 133 -7.80 15.78 12.78
CA GLU A 133 -8.20 15.89 11.38
C GLU A 133 -9.46 16.74 11.20
N ASP A 134 -10.44 16.60 12.09
CA ASP A 134 -11.67 17.39 12.08
C ASP A 134 -11.39 18.87 12.37
N TRP A 135 -10.52 19.18 13.35
CA TRP A 135 -10.08 20.55 13.66
C TRP A 135 -9.28 21.19 12.52
N LEU A 136 -8.47 20.42 11.79
CA LEU A 136 -7.73 20.95 10.62
C LEU A 136 -8.64 21.23 9.41
N ASN A 137 -9.83 20.64 9.38
CA ASN A 137 -10.81 20.79 8.30
C ASN A 137 -11.99 21.72 8.66
N SER A 138 -12.04 22.25 9.90
CA SER A 138 -12.97 23.30 10.35
C SER A 138 -12.41 24.70 10.11
#